data_AF-A0AAQ0VE92-F1
#
_entry.id   AF-A0AAQ0VE92-F1
#
_cell.length_a   1.000
_cell.length_b   1.000
_cell.length_c   1.000
_cell.angle_alpha   90.00
_cell.angle_beta   90.00
_cell.angle_gamma   90.00
#
_symmetry.space_group_name_H-M   'P 1'
#
loop_
_entity.id
_entity.type
_entity.pdbx_description
1 polymer ?
#
loop_
_entity_poly.entity_id
_entity_poly.type
_entity_poly.pdbx_seq_one_letter_code
_entity_poly.pdbx_strand_id
1 'polypeptide(L)'
;MLFGDPSIFALKCIDANSKQRKVMINLVLVINGIEVGTLEDGTYIPTFKASLNRIVNPEKLDIKKVELSTEGKFDYFLNPNTTGKYMASLGDSFDDFDIFFYEYESNFVEFIWKLHNQTVFSYLDLRSDITYSGKVPKSYLLKIIKEFLEWVDAVD
;
A
#
# COMPACT_ATOMS: atom_id res chain seq x y z
N MET A 1 10.83 -4.51 12.39
CA MET A 1 11.08 -5.59 11.42
C MET A 1 10.86 -5.06 10.01
N LEU A 2 11.54 -5.65 9.02
CA LEU A 2 11.49 -5.21 7.63
C LEU A 2 11.39 -6.44 6.73
N PHE A 3 10.40 -6.45 5.84
CA PHE A 3 10.21 -7.48 4.81
C PHE A 3 10.42 -6.84 3.44
N GLY A 4 11.39 -7.31 2.68
CA GLY A 4 11.74 -6.77 1.36
C GLY A 4 12.82 -5.70 1.38
N ASP A 5 12.92 -4.99 0.26
CA ASP A 5 13.95 -4.01 -0.07
C ASP A 5 13.28 -2.64 -0.22
N PRO A 6 13.56 -1.68 0.68
CA PRO A 6 13.01 -0.33 0.62
C PRO A 6 13.17 0.36 -0.73
N SER A 7 14.22 0.05 -1.50
CA SER A 7 14.47 0.66 -2.82
C SER A 7 13.49 0.19 -3.91
N ILE A 8 12.74 -0.89 -3.66
CA ILE A 8 11.74 -1.46 -4.57
C ILE A 8 10.38 -1.48 -3.87
N PHE A 9 10.25 -2.32 -2.87
CA PHE A 9 9.07 -2.48 -2.05
C PHE A 9 9.44 -3.14 -0.72
N ALA A 10 8.96 -2.59 0.39
CA ALA A 10 9.07 -3.24 1.68
C ALA A 10 7.85 -3.02 2.57
N LEU A 11 7.64 -3.95 3.49
CA LEU A 11 6.76 -3.77 4.65
C LEU A 11 7.65 -3.55 5.87
N LYS A 12 7.57 -2.35 6.46
CA LYS A 12 8.24 -1.99 7.71
C LYS A 12 7.20 -2.06 8.82
N CYS A 13 7.52 -2.72 9.92
CA CYS A 13 6.63 -2.80 11.08
C CYS A 13 7.39 -2.76 12.40
N ILE A 14 6.68 -2.49 13.49
CA ILE A 14 7.21 -2.68 14.84
C ILE A 14 7.08 -4.16 15.19
N ASP A 15 8.16 -4.74 15.75
CA ASP A 15 8.10 -6.10 16.28
C ASP A 15 7.26 -6.09 17.57
N ALA A 16 6.00 -6.50 17.44
CA ALA A 16 5.08 -6.64 18.55
C ALA A 16 5.08 -8.09 19.05
N ASN A 17 4.63 -8.31 20.29
CA ASN A 17 4.52 -9.67 20.82
C ASN A 17 3.51 -10.52 20.02
N SER A 18 3.57 -11.84 20.18
CA SER A 18 2.84 -12.78 19.34
C SER A 18 1.31 -12.64 19.37
N LYS A 19 0.72 -12.24 20.51
CA LYS A 19 -0.72 -11.97 20.62
C LYS A 19 -1.11 -10.69 19.88
N GLN A 20 -0.30 -9.64 19.98
CA GLN A 20 -0.54 -8.39 19.25
C GLN A 20 -0.41 -8.59 17.74
N ARG A 21 0.57 -9.37 17.27
CA ARG A 21 0.75 -9.67 15.83
C ARG A 21 -0.48 -10.30 15.15
N LYS A 22 -1.31 -11.04 15.89
CA LYS A 22 -2.55 -11.63 15.36
C LYS A 22 -3.67 -10.59 15.14
N VAL A 23 -3.57 -9.41 15.75
CA VAL A 23 -4.68 -8.44 15.82
C VAL A 23 -4.26 -7.08 15.28
N MET A 24 -3.21 -6.46 15.83
CA MET A 24 -2.80 -5.09 15.53
C MET A 24 -1.30 -5.00 15.33
N ILE A 25 -0.86 -4.41 14.22
CA ILE A 25 0.56 -4.12 13.96
C ILE A 25 0.69 -2.75 13.31
N ASN A 26 1.60 -1.95 13.84
CA ASN A 26 1.96 -0.67 13.26
C ASN A 26 2.79 -0.89 12.00
N LEU A 27 2.32 -0.36 10.87
CA LEU A 27 2.78 -0.76 9.54
C LEU A 27 3.03 0.46 8.65
N VAL A 28 4.15 0.40 7.93
CA VAL A 28 4.48 1.33 6.85
C VAL A 28 4.79 0.52 5.60
N LEU A 29 4.22 0.95 4.48
CA LEU A 29 4.67 0.52 3.16
C LEU A 29 5.86 1.38 2.76
N VAL A 30 6.89 0.77 2.20
CA VAL A 30 7.96 1.51 1.53
C VAL A 30 7.89 1.18 0.06
N ILE A 31 7.68 2.18 -0.80
CA ILE A 31 7.57 2.00 -2.25
C ILE A 31 8.61 2.89 -2.90
N ASN A 32 9.61 2.31 -3.58
CA ASN A 32 10.73 3.03 -4.19
C ASN A 32 11.42 4.04 -3.24
N GLY A 33 11.60 3.65 -1.98
CA GLY A 33 12.24 4.45 -0.94
C GLY A 33 11.32 5.42 -0.19
N ILE A 34 10.05 5.53 -0.60
CA ILE A 34 9.08 6.44 0.03
C ILE A 34 8.23 5.67 1.04
N GLU A 35 8.24 6.13 2.29
CA GLU A 35 7.39 5.59 3.36
C GLU A 35 5.94 6.09 3.21
N VAL A 36 4.97 5.18 3.24
CA VAL A 36 3.53 5.43 3.13
C VAL A 36 2.84 4.77 4.31
N GLY A 37 2.08 5.56 5.07
CA GLY A 37 1.49 5.17 6.35
C GLY A 37 2.36 5.55 7.55
N THR A 38 1.93 5.18 8.75
CA THR A 38 2.57 5.55 10.02
C THR A 38 2.93 4.34 10.88
N LEU A 39 3.97 4.49 11.72
CA LEU A 39 4.27 3.53 12.78
C LEU A 39 3.67 3.96 14.14
N GLU A 40 2.92 5.05 14.19
CA GLU A 40 2.34 5.60 15.42
C GLU A 40 1.00 4.95 15.80
N ASP A 41 0.32 4.31 14.84
CA ASP A 41 -0.93 3.60 15.07
C ASP A 41 -0.86 2.17 14.52
N GLY A 42 -1.71 1.30 15.06
CA GLY A 42 -1.77 -0.11 14.69
C GLY A 42 -2.81 -0.35 13.60
N THR A 43 -2.45 -1.13 12.59
CA THR A 43 -3.41 -1.63 11.60
C THR A 43 -3.96 -2.98 12.03
N TYR A 44 -5.29 -3.14 11.91
CA TYR A 44 -5.96 -4.41 12.15
C TYR A 44 -5.59 -5.45 11.07
N ILE A 45 -4.81 -6.45 11.48
CA ILE A 45 -4.17 -7.41 10.57
C ILE A 45 -5.15 -8.20 9.71
N PRO A 46 -6.29 -8.73 10.21
CA PRO A 46 -7.23 -9.45 9.36
C PRO A 46 -7.75 -8.64 8.17
N THR A 47 -8.04 -7.36 8.35
CA THR A 47 -8.45 -6.46 7.25
C THR A 47 -7.28 -6.21 6.31
N PHE A 48 -6.09 -5.95 6.86
CA PHE A 48 -4.89 -5.74 6.05
C PHE A 48 -4.57 -6.94 5.15
N LYS A 49 -4.69 -8.17 5.66
CA LYS A 49 -4.52 -9.40 4.87
C LYS A 49 -5.48 -9.47 3.69
N ALA A 50 -6.75 -9.10 3.89
CA ALA A 50 -7.73 -9.09 2.80
C ALA A 50 -7.33 -8.08 1.71
N SER A 51 -6.81 -6.92 2.09
CA SER A 51 -6.31 -5.91 1.16
C SER A 51 -5.06 -6.37 0.40
N LEU A 52 -4.10 -7.01 1.07
CA LEU A 52 -2.92 -7.59 0.41
C LEU A 52 -3.30 -8.64 -0.66
N ASN A 53 -4.32 -9.47 -0.39
CA ASN A 53 -4.81 -10.44 -1.37
C ASN A 53 -5.38 -9.80 -2.65
N ARG A 54 -5.96 -8.60 -2.52
CA ARG A 54 -6.40 -7.81 -3.69
C ARG A 54 -5.22 -7.23 -4.45
N ILE A 55 -4.21 -6.74 -3.71
CA ILE A 55 -3.00 -6.14 -4.29
C ILE A 55 -2.21 -7.15 -5.14
N VAL A 56 -2.14 -8.41 -4.73
CA VAL A 56 -1.46 -9.46 -5.53
C VAL A 56 -2.27 -9.93 -6.74
N ASN A 57 -3.56 -9.63 -6.78
CA ASN A 57 -4.46 -9.91 -7.90
C ASN A 57 -5.11 -8.60 -8.41
N PRO A 58 -4.31 -7.64 -8.89
CA PRO A 58 -4.81 -6.31 -9.20
C PRO A 58 -5.68 -6.29 -10.45
N GLU A 59 -6.64 -5.39 -10.47
CA GLU A 59 -7.45 -5.11 -11.66
C GLU A 59 -6.57 -4.50 -12.76
N LYS A 60 -6.83 -4.90 -14.01
CA LYS A 60 -6.17 -4.28 -15.16
C LYS A 60 -6.72 -2.88 -15.37
N LEU A 61 -5.83 -1.93 -15.65
CA LEU A 61 -6.25 -0.64 -16.17
C LEU A 61 -6.54 -0.80 -17.67
N ASP A 62 -7.72 -0.37 -18.14
CA ASP A 62 -8.01 -0.31 -19.57
C ASP A 62 -7.24 0.86 -20.21
N ILE A 63 -5.96 0.61 -20.52
CA ILE A 63 -4.98 1.59 -21.01
C ILE A 63 -5.45 2.29 -22.30
N LYS A 64 -6.38 1.70 -23.07
CA LYS A 64 -6.93 2.31 -24.30
C LYS A 64 -7.74 3.58 -24.04
N LYS A 65 -8.05 3.92 -22.79
CA LYS A 65 -8.83 5.12 -22.41
C LYS A 65 -8.05 6.15 -21.62
N VAL A 66 -6.81 5.89 -21.25
CA VAL A 66 -6.11 6.66 -20.21
C VAL A 66 -4.65 6.91 -20.62
N GLU A 67 -4.44 7.78 -21.61
CA GLU A 67 -3.16 8.51 -21.78
C GLU A 67 -3.04 9.64 -20.74
N LEU A 68 -3.39 9.37 -19.49
CA LEU A 68 -3.37 10.37 -18.44
C LEU A 68 -2.00 10.40 -17.76
N SER A 69 -1.60 11.59 -17.32
CA SER A 69 -0.51 11.76 -16.36
C SER A 69 -0.81 11.02 -15.05
N THR A 70 0.18 10.91 -14.16
CA THR A 70 -0.01 10.32 -12.82
C THR A 70 -1.15 11.00 -12.06
N GLU A 71 -1.25 12.33 -12.15
CA GLU A 71 -2.32 13.12 -11.56
C GLU A 71 -3.68 12.80 -12.19
N GLY A 72 -3.74 12.74 -13.53
CA GLY A 72 -5.00 12.41 -14.21
C GLY A 72 -5.47 10.98 -13.91
N LYS A 73 -4.55 10.02 -13.73
CA LYS A 73 -4.90 8.67 -13.24
C LYS A 73 -5.44 8.70 -11.82
N PHE A 74 -4.81 9.47 -10.94
CA PHE A 74 -5.24 9.62 -9.56
C PHE A 74 -6.65 10.22 -9.47
N ASP A 75 -6.91 11.30 -10.22
CA ASP A 75 -8.24 11.91 -10.32
C ASP A 75 -9.28 10.93 -10.89
N TYR A 76 -8.89 10.11 -11.87
CA TYR A 76 -9.73 9.04 -12.40
C TYR A 76 -10.08 8.00 -11.33
N PHE A 77 -9.16 7.64 -10.44
CA PHE A 77 -9.40 6.67 -9.36
C PHE A 77 -10.18 7.25 -8.18
N LEU A 78 -10.11 8.56 -7.94
CA LEU A 78 -10.96 9.24 -6.96
C LEU A 78 -12.45 9.29 -7.36
N ASN A 79 -12.79 8.98 -8.61
CA ASN A 79 -14.17 8.95 -9.06
C ASN A 79 -14.95 7.79 -8.36
N PRO A 80 -16.14 8.03 -7.79
CA PRO A 80 -16.91 6.99 -7.09
C PRO A 80 -17.20 5.72 -7.90
N ASN A 81 -17.23 5.82 -9.23
CA ASN A 81 -17.46 4.68 -10.13
C ASN A 81 -16.24 3.74 -10.26
N THR A 82 -15.05 4.19 -9.87
CA THR A 82 -13.77 3.50 -10.07
C THR A 82 -13.03 3.28 -8.74
N THR A 83 -13.20 4.15 -7.75
CA THR A 83 -12.51 4.10 -6.44
C THR A 83 -12.54 2.72 -5.82
N GLY A 84 -13.71 2.09 -5.70
CA GLY A 84 -13.83 0.77 -5.06
C GLY A 84 -12.99 -0.33 -5.73
N LYS A 85 -12.72 -0.21 -7.04
CA LYS A 85 -11.94 -1.20 -7.80
C LYS A 85 -10.45 -1.08 -7.52
N TYR A 86 -9.95 0.14 -7.42
CA TYR A 86 -8.51 0.43 -7.37
C TYR A 86 -7.99 0.82 -5.99
N MET A 87 -8.86 1.13 -5.02
CA MET A 87 -8.46 1.53 -3.66
C MET A 87 -7.89 0.34 -2.86
N ALA A 88 -6.74 0.56 -2.23
CA ALA A 88 -6.03 -0.42 -1.41
C ALA A 88 -6.72 -0.69 -0.06
N SER A 89 -7.24 0.35 0.60
CA SER A 89 -7.88 0.28 1.93
C SER A 89 -7.08 -0.57 2.93
N LEU A 90 -5.93 -0.04 3.37
CA LEU A 90 -4.96 -0.78 4.17
C LEU A 90 -5.17 -0.67 5.70
N GLY A 91 -6.19 0.08 6.13
CA GLY A 91 -6.53 0.29 7.54
C GLY A 91 -5.76 1.46 8.16
N ASP A 92 -5.91 1.56 9.48
CA ASP A 92 -5.74 2.81 10.25
C ASP A 92 -4.36 3.48 10.10
N SER A 93 -3.27 2.69 9.99
CA SER A 93 -1.93 3.25 9.75
C SER A 93 -1.81 4.03 8.43
N PHE A 94 -2.79 3.93 7.53
CA PHE A 94 -2.76 4.50 6.18
C PHE A 94 -3.88 5.51 5.93
N ASP A 95 -4.67 5.87 6.95
CA ASP A 95 -5.88 6.70 6.79
C ASP A 95 -5.61 8.13 6.30
N ASP A 96 -4.39 8.64 6.52
CA ASP A 96 -3.95 9.96 6.00
C ASP A 96 -3.63 9.93 4.49
N PHE A 97 -3.84 8.81 3.81
CA PHE A 97 -3.51 8.63 2.40
C PHE A 97 -4.70 8.09 1.60
N ASP A 98 -4.83 8.62 0.38
CA ASP A 98 -5.50 7.89 -0.69
C ASP A 98 -4.47 7.02 -1.41
N ILE A 99 -4.69 5.71 -1.45
CA ILE A 99 -3.76 4.74 -2.04
C ILE A 99 -4.49 3.86 -3.05
N PHE A 100 -4.08 3.97 -4.31
CA PHE A 100 -4.61 3.19 -5.42
C PHE A 100 -3.55 2.25 -5.99
N PHE A 101 -4.00 1.15 -6.60
CA PHE A 101 -3.13 0.19 -7.26
C PHE A 101 -3.82 -0.46 -8.47
N TYR A 102 -3.05 -0.86 -9.47
CA TYR A 102 -3.55 -1.56 -10.66
C TYR A 102 -2.46 -2.39 -11.35
N GLU A 103 -2.88 -3.34 -12.21
CA GLU A 103 -1.95 -4.13 -13.02
C GLU A 103 -1.36 -3.28 -14.15
N TYR A 104 -0.03 -3.22 -14.21
CA TYR A 104 0.74 -2.52 -15.24
C TYR A 104 1.58 -3.53 -16.03
N GLU A 105 1.43 -3.55 -17.36
CA GLU A 105 2.20 -4.40 -18.29
C GLU A 105 2.29 -5.90 -17.89
N SER A 106 1.20 -6.46 -17.34
CA SER A 106 1.05 -7.87 -16.89
C SER A 106 1.99 -8.36 -15.77
N ASN A 107 3.13 -7.71 -15.56
CA ASN A 107 4.20 -8.16 -14.65
C ASN A 107 4.45 -7.20 -13.48
N PHE A 108 3.83 -6.02 -13.49
CA PHE A 108 3.99 -5.01 -12.45
C PHE A 108 2.66 -4.65 -11.81
N VAL A 109 2.75 -4.22 -10.56
CA VAL A 109 1.68 -3.48 -9.89
C VAL A 109 2.16 -2.05 -9.77
N GLU A 110 1.40 -1.12 -10.30
CA GLU A 110 1.65 0.31 -10.09
C GLU A 110 0.79 0.80 -8.94
N PHE A 111 1.44 1.41 -7.95
CA PHE A 111 0.80 2.13 -6.86
C PHE A 111 0.79 3.63 -7.19
N ILE A 112 -0.30 4.31 -6.87
CA ILE A 112 -0.40 5.76 -6.91
C ILE A 112 -1.00 6.22 -5.59
N TRP A 113 -0.38 7.19 -4.94
CA TRP A 113 -0.84 7.67 -3.65
C TRP A 113 -0.65 9.17 -3.48
N LYS A 114 -1.43 9.73 -2.55
CA LYS A 114 -1.36 11.13 -2.17
C LYS A 114 -1.67 11.27 -0.68
N LEU A 115 -0.87 12.08 0.00
CA LEU A 115 -1.11 12.46 1.39
C LEU A 115 -2.26 13.48 1.43
N HIS A 116 -3.18 13.32 2.39
CA HIS A 116 -4.27 14.27 2.59
C HIS A 116 -3.73 15.65 3.02
N ASN A 117 -4.50 16.70 2.75
CA ASN A 117 -4.14 18.06 3.19
C ASN A 117 -4.26 18.23 4.71
N GLN A 118 -5.09 17.42 5.36
CA GLN A 118 -5.23 17.35 6.80
C GLN A 118 -4.83 15.94 7.21
N THR A 119 -3.77 15.84 8.00
CA THR A 119 -3.23 14.57 8.49
C THR A 119 -3.40 14.49 9.99
N VAL A 120 -3.59 13.27 10.50
CA VAL A 120 -3.54 12.97 11.94
C VAL A 120 -2.08 12.87 12.39
N PHE A 121 -1.22 12.27 11.57
CA PHE A 121 0.18 12.04 11.88
C PHE A 121 1.11 13.01 11.15
N SER A 122 2.41 12.97 11.51
CA SER A 122 3.43 13.83 10.94
C SER A 122 4.30 13.08 9.93
N TYR A 123 4.49 13.66 8.74
CA TYR A 123 5.30 13.09 7.67
C TYR A 123 6.36 14.09 7.23
N LEU A 124 7.64 13.76 7.44
CA LEU A 124 8.74 14.71 7.22
C LEU A 124 9.05 14.96 5.74
N ASP A 125 8.98 13.91 4.92
CA ASP A 125 9.45 13.93 3.53
C ASP A 125 8.30 13.85 2.51
N LEU A 126 7.06 14.00 2.96
CA LEU A 126 5.88 13.91 2.12
C LEU A 126 5.14 15.24 2.06
N ARG A 127 4.71 15.57 0.85
CA ARG A 127 3.88 16.74 0.55
C ARG A 127 2.50 16.32 0.07
N SER A 128 1.45 16.97 0.57
CA SER A 128 0.06 16.71 0.20
C SER A 128 -0.32 17.22 -1.18
N ASP A 129 0.46 18.12 -1.78
CA ASP A 129 0.20 18.65 -3.12
C ASP A 129 0.82 17.81 -4.25
N ILE A 130 1.61 16.79 -3.91
CA ILE A 130 2.28 15.90 -4.86
C ILE A 130 1.54 14.56 -4.91
N THR A 131 1.27 14.09 -6.13
CA THR A 131 0.84 12.72 -6.37
C THR A 131 2.08 11.87 -6.66
N TYR A 132 2.28 10.82 -5.87
CA TYR A 132 3.41 9.90 -6.01
C TYR A 132 2.95 8.64 -6.75
N SER A 133 3.88 7.98 -7.43
CA SER A 133 3.65 6.65 -7.97
C SER A 133 4.90 5.78 -7.94
N GLY A 134 4.68 4.46 -7.93
CA GLY A 134 5.76 3.48 -7.88
C GLY A 134 5.33 2.16 -8.48
N LYS A 135 6.21 1.56 -9.29
CA LYS A 135 5.98 0.27 -9.94
C LYS A 135 6.77 -0.81 -9.23
N VAL A 136 6.08 -1.88 -8.86
CA VAL A 136 6.67 -3.02 -8.14
C VAL A 136 6.47 -4.28 -8.97
N PRO A 137 7.52 -5.10 -9.20
CA PRO A 137 7.36 -6.39 -9.85
C PRO A 137 6.38 -7.28 -9.07
N LYS A 138 5.38 -7.85 -9.75
CA LYS A 138 4.34 -8.69 -9.12
C LYS A 138 4.92 -9.90 -8.40
N SER A 139 5.94 -10.53 -8.98
CA SER A 139 6.66 -11.65 -8.37
C SER A 139 7.37 -11.26 -7.07
N TYR A 140 7.95 -10.06 -7.03
CA TYR A 140 8.60 -9.53 -5.85
C TYR A 140 7.58 -9.21 -4.74
N LEU A 141 6.51 -8.52 -5.10
CA LEU A 141 5.40 -8.21 -4.21
C LEU A 141 4.80 -9.46 -3.57
N LEU A 142 4.56 -10.51 -4.37
CA LEU A 142 4.09 -11.82 -3.91
C LEU A 142 5.04 -12.44 -2.88
N LYS A 143 6.34 -12.39 -3.13
CA LYS A 143 7.36 -12.90 -2.20
C LYS A 143 7.29 -12.18 -0.85
N ILE A 144 7.28 -10.84 -0.86
CA ILE A 144 7.28 -10.04 0.37
C ILE A 144 6.00 -10.22 1.17
N ILE A 145 4.85 -10.24 0.49
CA ILE A 145 3.56 -10.49 1.14
C ILE A 145 3.54 -11.89 1.76
N LYS A 146 4.05 -12.91 1.07
CA LYS A 146 4.14 -14.26 1.62
C LYS A 146 5.00 -14.31 2.89
N GLU A 147 6.19 -13.71 2.87
CA GLU A 147 7.09 -13.66 4.04
C GLU A 147 6.42 -12.96 5.23
N PHE A 148 5.73 -11.84 4.99
CA PHE A 148 4.99 -11.13 6.03
C PHE A 148 3.84 -11.99 6.60
N LEU A 149 3.06 -12.65 5.73
CA LEU A 149 1.95 -13.51 6.14
C LEU A 149 2.42 -14.69 6.97
N GLU A 150 3.50 -15.35 6.56
CA GLU A 150 4.13 -16.42 7.34
C GLU A 150 4.57 -15.93 8.72
N TRP A 151 5.15 -14.73 8.82
CA TRP A 151 5.56 -14.18 10.11
C TRP A 151 4.39 -13.85 11.05
N VAL A 152 3.28 -13.30 10.53
CA VAL A 152 2.09 -13.02 11.37
C VAL A 152 1.34 -14.29 11.76
N ASP A 153 1.43 -15.36 10.95
CA ASP A 153 0.75 -16.64 11.17
C ASP A 153 1.58 -17.68 11.92
N ALA A 154 2.92 -17.57 11.94
CA ALA A 154 3.85 -18.49 12.60
C ALA A 154 3.83 -18.43 14.14
N VAL A 155 2.67 -18.19 14.74
CA VAL A 155 2.49 -18.09 16.19
C VAL A 155 1.77 -19.32 16.71
N ASP A 156 2.56 -20.22 17.28
CA ASP A 156 2.16 -21.27 18.25
C ASP A 156 1.36 -20.67 19.42
#